data_AF-A0A1X1UJF1-F1
#
_entry.id   AF-A0A1X1UJF1-F1
#
_cell.length_a   1.000
_cell.length_b   1.000
_cell.length_c   1.000
_cell.angle_alpha   90.00
_cell.angle_beta   90.00
_cell.angle_gamma   90.00
#
_symmetry.space_group_name_H-M   'P 1'
#
loop_
_entity.id
_entity.type
_entity.pdbx_description
1 polymer ?
#
loop_
_entity_poly.entity_id
_entity_poly.type
_entity_poly.pdbx_seq_one_letter_code
_entity_poly.pdbx_strand_id
1 'polypeptide(L)'
;MPVGLRTQIEDPLGGIELITFKMLTAGVLLAGPGVLAGVPVAQADPTPAEVQYLNDVRHAIQVSQDTPDQAKSDAELLSEGHMACHDRDLGAVGVGKTGIGPVIATWAFADLCPNG
;
A
#
# COMPACT_ATOMS: atom_id res chain seq x y z
N MET A 1 20.47 38.24 12.12
CA MET A 1 20.41 37.02 12.96
C MET A 1 20.24 37.47 14.41
N PRO A 2 19.45 36.83 15.30
CA PRO A 2 18.26 35.97 15.16
C PRO A 2 17.03 36.60 15.89
N VAL A 3 15.79 36.17 15.59
CA VAL A 3 14.62 36.45 16.45
C VAL A 3 13.79 35.20 16.59
N GLY A 4 13.83 34.58 17.78
CA GLY A 4 12.79 33.70 18.28
C GLY A 4 11.80 34.51 19.13
N LEU A 5 10.51 34.19 19.05
CA LEU A 5 9.39 34.72 19.84
C LEU A 5 8.16 33.89 19.40
N ARG A 6 7.21 33.39 20.21
CA ARG A 6 6.83 33.64 21.61
C ARG A 6 5.69 32.66 21.99
N THR A 7 5.56 32.32 23.29
CA THR A 7 4.33 32.06 24.11
C THR A 7 3.17 31.25 23.50
N GLN A 8 2.83 30.03 23.94
CA GLN A 8 2.25 29.62 25.23
C GLN A 8 0.97 30.36 25.68
N ILE A 9 -0.03 29.52 26.01
CA ILE A 9 -1.19 29.60 26.92
C ILE A 9 -2.56 30.16 26.51
N GLU A 10 -3.55 29.32 26.87
CA GLU A 10 -4.85 29.60 27.48
C GLU A 10 -6.13 29.60 26.62
N ASP A 11 -6.78 28.43 26.69
CA ASP A 11 -8.19 28.12 26.45
C ASP A 11 -9.11 29.04 27.30
N PRO A 12 -10.26 29.47 26.78
CA PRO A 12 -11.43 29.42 27.64
C PRO A 12 -12.72 28.98 26.95
N LEU A 13 -13.30 27.93 27.53
CA LEU A 13 -14.73 27.69 27.71
C LEU A 13 -15.60 28.97 27.73
N GLY A 14 -16.69 28.97 26.98
CA GLY A 14 -17.79 29.92 27.15
C GLY A 14 -19.05 29.59 26.34
N GLY A 15 -20.04 28.95 26.97
CA GLY A 15 -21.45 28.84 26.55
C GLY A 15 -21.68 28.01 25.28
N ILE A 16 -22.61 27.05 25.19
CA ILE A 16 -24.04 27.19 25.46
C ILE A 16 -24.58 25.85 26.00
N GLU A 17 -25.10 25.92 27.22
CA GLU A 17 -26.33 25.30 27.74
C GLU A 17 -26.97 24.12 26.98
N LEU A 18 -26.91 22.97 27.66
CA LEU A 18 -28.01 22.06 27.97
C LEU A 18 -29.35 22.29 27.25
N ILE A 19 -29.57 21.57 26.14
CA ILE A 19 -30.92 21.10 25.76
C ILE A 19 -30.86 19.59 25.61
N THR A 20 -31.18 18.93 26.72
CA THR A 20 -31.86 17.64 26.74
C THR A 20 -32.88 17.59 25.62
N PHE A 21 -32.65 16.77 24.59
CA PHE A 21 -33.70 15.98 23.96
C PHE A 21 -33.01 14.87 23.16
N LYS A 22 -32.89 13.71 23.83
CA LYS A 22 -33.30 12.40 23.33
C LYS A 22 -32.78 11.95 21.96
N MET A 23 -32.35 10.69 21.93
CA MET A 23 -32.47 9.80 20.77
C MET A 23 -33.64 10.20 19.87
N LEU A 24 -33.34 10.53 18.61
CA LEU A 24 -33.89 9.96 17.39
C LEU A 24 -33.47 10.87 16.22
N THR A 25 -33.02 10.28 15.11
CA THR A 25 -32.79 10.88 13.78
C THR A 25 -31.61 11.84 13.54
N ALA A 26 -30.91 11.53 12.43
CA ALA A 26 -30.16 12.39 11.50
C ALA A 26 -28.91 13.18 11.96
N GLY A 27 -27.77 12.82 11.34
CA GLY A 27 -26.93 13.81 10.68
C GLY A 27 -25.46 13.93 11.11
N VAL A 28 -24.60 13.99 10.08
CA VAL A 28 -23.34 14.75 9.99
C VAL A 28 -22.03 14.00 10.31
N LEU A 29 -21.35 13.64 9.21
CA LEU A 29 -19.90 13.52 9.05
C LEU A 29 -19.17 14.75 9.62
N LEU A 30 -18.05 14.56 10.33
CA LEU A 30 -16.86 15.39 10.18
C LEU A 30 -15.61 14.69 10.72
N ALA A 31 -14.54 14.85 9.96
CA ALA A 31 -13.25 14.20 10.05
C ALA A 31 -12.48 14.48 11.36
N GLY A 32 -11.79 13.45 11.86
CA GLY A 32 -10.70 13.57 12.83
C GLY A 32 -9.55 12.66 12.40
N PRO A 33 -8.28 13.11 12.44
CA PRO A 33 -7.13 12.38 11.92
C PRO A 33 -6.73 11.27 12.90
N GLY A 34 -7.49 10.18 12.88
CA GLY A 34 -7.09 8.94 13.54
C GLY A 34 -6.04 8.28 12.68
N VAL A 35 -4.77 8.53 13.03
CA VAL A 35 -3.59 7.79 12.59
C VAL A 35 -3.98 6.34 12.35
N LEU A 36 -3.94 5.90 11.08
CA LEU A 36 -3.93 4.48 10.75
C LEU A 36 -2.63 3.93 11.35
N ALA A 37 -2.66 3.63 12.65
CA ALA A 37 -1.63 2.87 13.32
C ALA A 37 -1.56 1.55 12.57
N GLY A 38 -0.50 1.40 11.78
CA GLY A 38 -0.29 0.26 10.90
C GLY A 38 -0.56 -1.01 11.66
N VAL A 39 -1.66 -1.67 11.30
CA VAL A 39 -1.85 -3.07 11.67
C VAL A 39 -0.64 -3.77 11.06
N PRO A 40 0.23 -4.42 11.86
CA PRO A 40 1.28 -5.23 11.28
C PRO A 40 0.55 -6.28 10.45
N VAL A 41 0.65 -6.17 9.13
CA VAL A 41 0.27 -7.27 8.25
C VAL A 41 1.07 -8.45 8.75
N ALA A 42 0.38 -9.41 9.38
CA ALA A 42 1.01 -10.67 9.74
C ALA A 42 1.49 -11.25 8.41
N GLN A 43 2.79 -11.14 8.17
CA GLN A 43 3.43 -11.69 6.98
C GLN A 43 3.28 -13.20 7.13
N ALA A 44 2.27 -13.76 6.47
CA ALA A 44 2.20 -15.20 6.31
C ALA A 44 3.48 -15.64 5.59
N ASP A 45 4.04 -16.78 6.00
CA ASP A 45 5.15 -17.37 5.27
C ASP A 45 4.76 -17.53 3.79
N PRO A 46 5.65 -17.17 2.86
CA PRO A 46 5.36 -17.30 1.43
C PRO A 46 5.11 -18.76 1.07
N THR A 47 4.13 -18.96 0.20
CA THR A 47 3.84 -20.27 -0.40
C THR A 47 5.02 -20.73 -1.27
N PRO A 48 5.13 -22.04 -1.57
CA PRO A 48 6.19 -22.54 -2.44
C PRO A 48 6.23 -21.88 -3.83
N ALA A 49 5.07 -21.51 -4.38
CA ALA A 49 5.00 -20.79 -5.66
C ALA A 49 5.56 -19.36 -5.54
N GLU A 50 5.26 -18.67 -4.45
CA GLU A 50 5.79 -17.33 -4.16
C GLU A 50 7.31 -17.35 -3.95
N VAL A 51 7.84 -18.40 -3.30
CA VAL A 51 9.28 -18.59 -3.16
C VAL A 51 9.96 -18.82 -4.53
N GLN A 52 9.36 -19.64 -5.40
CA GLN A 52 9.87 -19.88 -6.75
C GLN A 52 9.89 -18.59 -7.56
N TYR A 53 8.76 -17.90 -7.60
CA TYR A 53 8.61 -16.59 -8.24
C TYR A 53 9.69 -15.60 -7.78
N LEU A 54 9.91 -15.48 -6.47
CA LEU A 54 10.92 -14.58 -5.92
C LEU A 54 12.32 -14.94 -6.40
N ASN A 55 12.66 -16.23 -6.47
CA ASN A 55 13.95 -16.69 -6.95
C ASN A 55 14.16 -16.34 -8.42
N ASP A 56 13.17 -16.62 -9.27
CA ASP A 56 13.26 -16.39 -10.71
C ASP A 56 13.30 -14.89 -11.05
N VAL A 57 12.47 -14.09 -10.39
CA VAL A 57 12.49 -12.62 -10.53
C VAL A 57 13.82 -12.07 -10.06
N ARG A 58 14.32 -12.48 -8.90
CA ARG A 58 15.60 -11.99 -8.36
C ARG A 58 16.75 -12.35 -9.29
N HIS A 59 16.76 -13.57 -9.83
CA HIS A 59 17.76 -14.01 -10.79
C HIS A 59 17.70 -13.16 -12.08
N ALA A 60 16.51 -12.97 -12.65
CA ALA A 60 16.32 -12.19 -13.87
C ALA A 60 16.71 -10.70 -13.70
N ILE A 61 16.38 -10.13 -12.55
CA ILE A 61 16.76 -8.77 -12.16
C ILE A 61 18.30 -8.63 -12.08
N GLN A 62 18.97 -9.60 -11.44
CA GLN A 62 20.44 -9.62 -11.32
C GLN A 62 21.14 -9.73 -12.67
N VAL A 63 20.61 -10.55 -13.58
CA VAL A 63 21.15 -10.70 -14.94
C VAL A 63 20.99 -9.42 -15.77
N SER A 64 19.94 -8.65 -15.51
CA SER A 64 19.63 -7.43 -16.27
C SER A 64 20.45 -6.20 -15.85
N GLN A 65 21.23 -6.31 -14.75
CA GLN A 65 22.20 -5.36 -14.17
C GLN A 65 21.75 -3.91 -13.86
N ASP A 66 20.65 -3.40 -14.42
CA ASP A 66 20.21 -2.00 -14.25
C ASP A 66 18.69 -1.84 -14.30
N THR A 67 17.94 -2.67 -13.55
CA THR A 67 16.50 -2.48 -13.38
C THR A 67 16.20 -1.71 -12.09
N PRO A 68 15.22 -0.79 -12.07
CA PRO A 68 14.77 -0.13 -10.84
C PRO A 68 14.27 -1.15 -9.80
N ASP A 69 13.95 -2.36 -10.26
CA ASP A 69 13.46 -3.47 -9.47
C ASP A 69 14.54 -4.09 -8.55
N GLN A 70 15.84 -3.77 -8.74
CA GLN A 70 16.93 -4.27 -7.87
C GLN A 70 16.78 -3.83 -6.41
N ALA A 71 16.22 -2.65 -6.17
CA ALA A 71 16.01 -2.13 -4.82
C ALA A 71 14.77 -2.68 -4.12
N LYS A 72 13.92 -3.44 -4.83
CA LYS A 72 12.65 -3.94 -4.30
C LYS A 72 12.86 -5.05 -3.30
N SER A 73 12.17 -4.94 -2.17
CA SER A 73 12.08 -6.02 -1.18
C SER A 73 11.30 -7.21 -1.74
N ASP A 74 11.51 -8.40 -1.19
CA ASP A 74 10.74 -9.60 -1.59
C ASP A 74 9.22 -9.36 -1.41
N ALA A 75 8.81 -8.69 -0.33
CA ALA A 75 7.41 -8.35 -0.11
C ALA A 75 6.84 -7.44 -1.20
N GLU A 76 7.63 -6.48 -1.69
CA GLU A 76 7.22 -5.58 -2.76
C GLU A 76 7.14 -6.32 -4.11
N LEU A 77 8.10 -7.19 -4.40
CA LEU A 77 8.06 -8.05 -5.59
C LEU A 77 6.84 -8.98 -5.59
N LEU A 78 6.49 -9.57 -4.45
CA LEU A 78 5.29 -10.40 -4.31
C LEU A 78 4.02 -9.58 -4.49
N SER A 79 3.94 -8.41 -3.86
CA SER A 79 2.80 -7.51 -4.00
C SER A 79 2.57 -7.12 -5.45
N GLU A 80 3.62 -6.73 -6.18
CA GLU A 80 3.51 -6.38 -7.60
C GLU A 80 3.22 -7.60 -8.48
N GLY A 81 3.75 -8.78 -8.14
CA GLY A 81 3.43 -10.02 -8.86
C GLY A 81 1.95 -10.38 -8.77
N HIS A 82 1.37 -10.35 -7.57
CA HIS A 82 -0.07 -10.57 -7.36
C HIS A 82 -0.92 -9.50 -8.05
N MET A 83 -0.47 -8.25 -8.03
CA MET A 83 -1.14 -7.15 -8.74
C MET A 83 -1.11 -7.37 -10.26
N ALA A 84 0.01 -7.85 -10.83
CA ALA A 84 0.10 -8.16 -12.24
C ALA A 84 -0.92 -9.24 -12.64
N CYS A 85 -1.05 -10.30 -11.85
CA CYS A 85 -2.06 -11.34 -12.06
C CYS A 85 -3.49 -10.76 -12.04
N HIS A 86 -3.80 -9.92 -11.04
CA HIS A 86 -5.10 -9.27 -10.94
C HIS A 86 -5.40 -8.37 -12.15
N ASP A 87 -4.43 -7.56 -12.58
CA ASP A 87 -4.58 -6.69 -13.74
C ASP A 87 -4.80 -7.48 -15.03
N ARG A 88 -4.12 -8.63 -15.19
CA ARG A 88 -4.34 -9.51 -16.34
C ARG A 88 -5.75 -10.07 -16.36
N ASP A 89 -6.28 -10.51 -15.22
CA ASP A 89 -7.67 -10.99 -15.10
C ASP A 89 -8.69 -9.90 -15.48
N LEU A 90 -8.32 -8.63 -15.32
CA LEU A 90 -9.09 -7.46 -15.74
C LEU A 90 -8.82 -7.03 -17.20
N GLY A 91 -7.95 -7.72 -17.92
CA GLY A 91 -7.56 -7.43 -19.30
C GLY A 91 -6.51 -6.31 -19.45
N ALA A 92 -5.85 -5.91 -18.36
CA ALA A 92 -4.78 -4.92 -18.37
C ALA A 92 -3.40 -5.61 -18.32
N VAL A 93 -2.65 -5.52 -19.42
CA VAL A 93 -1.29 -6.05 -19.52
C VAL A 93 -0.30 -5.01 -20.06
N GLY A 94 0.93 -5.08 -19.56
CA GLY A 94 2.05 -4.26 -20.01
C GLY A 94 2.29 -3.00 -19.18
N VAL A 95 3.55 -2.55 -19.17
CA VAL A 95 4.07 -1.46 -18.33
C VAL A 95 3.27 -0.17 -18.47
N GLY A 96 2.81 0.16 -19.69
CA GLY A 96 2.05 1.40 -19.93
C GLY A 96 0.64 1.40 -19.33
N LYS A 97 0.12 0.25 -18.88
CA LYS A 97 -1.20 0.11 -18.26
C LYS A 97 -1.12 -0.11 -16.75
N THR A 98 -0.17 -0.92 -16.31
CA THR A 98 -0.08 -1.36 -14.91
C THR A 98 1.03 -0.64 -14.13
N GLY A 99 2.02 -0.06 -14.83
CA GLY A 99 3.24 0.47 -14.21
C GLY A 99 4.19 -0.63 -13.69
N ILE A 100 3.83 -1.91 -13.85
CA ILE A 100 4.61 -3.05 -13.37
C ILE A 100 5.68 -3.41 -14.40
N GLY A 101 6.91 -3.62 -13.93
CA GLY A 101 8.04 -3.99 -14.76
C GLY A 101 7.80 -5.30 -15.53
N PRO A 102 8.33 -5.42 -16.77
CA PRO A 102 8.06 -6.58 -17.61
C PRO A 102 8.63 -7.88 -17.02
N VAL A 103 9.75 -7.81 -16.29
CA VAL A 103 10.35 -8.97 -15.62
C VAL A 103 9.41 -9.52 -14.54
N ILE A 104 8.91 -8.63 -13.68
CA ILE A 104 7.97 -8.95 -12.59
C ILE A 104 6.70 -9.57 -13.16
N ALA A 105 6.08 -8.92 -14.16
CA ALA A 105 4.86 -9.42 -14.78
C ALA A 105 5.06 -10.77 -15.48
N THR A 106 6.18 -10.97 -16.18
CA THR A 106 6.47 -12.22 -16.92
C THR A 106 6.50 -13.41 -15.97
N TRP A 107 7.25 -13.30 -14.87
CA TRP A 107 7.36 -14.38 -13.88
C TRP A 107 6.09 -14.53 -13.05
N ALA A 108 5.38 -13.45 -12.75
CA ALA A 108 4.08 -13.55 -12.08
C ALA A 108 3.09 -14.40 -12.89
N PHE A 109 3.04 -14.19 -14.21
CA PHE A 109 2.18 -14.98 -15.09
C PHE A 109 2.61 -16.44 -15.22
N ALA A 110 3.91 -16.73 -15.07
CA ALA A 110 4.41 -18.10 -15.13
C ALA A 110 4.14 -18.86 -13.81
N ASP A 111 4.45 -18.24 -12.67
CA ASP A 111 4.55 -18.94 -11.40
C ASP A 111 3.35 -18.73 -10.48
N LEU A 112 2.80 -17.51 -10.44
CA LEU A 112 1.71 -17.15 -9.52
C LEU A 112 0.33 -17.42 -10.14
N CYS A 113 0.18 -17.13 -11.43
CA CYS A 113 -1.11 -17.25 -12.13
C CYS A 113 -0.97 -17.83 -13.56
N PRO A 114 -0.62 -19.13 -13.71
CA PRO A 114 -0.44 -19.74 -15.03
C PRO A 114 -1.71 -19.93 -15.87
N ASN A 115 -2.91 -19.81 -15.27
CA ASN A 115 -4.19 -20.14 -15.93
C ASN A 115 -5.14 -18.95 -16.13
N GLY A 116 -4.70 -17.71 -15.87
CA GLY A 116 -5.58 -16.54 -16.04
C GLY A 116 -5.43 -15.89 -17.40
#